data_AF-W0UCE4-F1
#
_entry.id   AF-W0UCE4-F1
#
_cell.length_a   1.000
_cell.length_b   1.000
_cell.length_c   1.000
_cell.angle_alpha   90.00
_cell.angle_beta   90.00
_cell.angle_gamma   90.00
#
_symmetry.space_group_name_H-M   'P 1'
#
loop_
_entity.id
_entity.type
_entity.pdbx_description
1 polymer ?
#
loop_
_entity_poly.entity_id
_entity_poly.type
_entity_poly.pdbx_seq_one_letter_code
_entity_poly.pdbx_strand_id
1 'polypeptide(L)'
;FFIEHNRGHHVRVATPEDPASARYGETFWEFLPRCVIGSVASAWAIEKRRLARQNKPVWHWSNDNLQAWVLSALVFGAMSAWLGWIALPFMLLQAAYGGSLLEVVNFIEHYG
;
A
#
# COMPACT_ATOMS: atom_id res chain seq x y z
N PHE A 1 1.28 0.95 1.51
CA PHE A 1 1.59 2.33 1.90
C PHE A 1 2.92 2.44 2.64
N PHE A 2 3.02 2.21 3.97
CA PHE A 2 4.23 2.52 4.78
C PHE A 2 5.60 2.19 4.16
N ILE A 3 5.82 0.94 3.73
CA ILE A 3 7.12 0.53 3.14
C ILE A 3 7.39 1.24 1.82
N GLU A 4 6.39 1.28 0.97
CA GLU A 4 6.44 1.93 -0.33
C GLU A 4 6.71 3.42 -0.17
N HIS A 5 5.90 4.11 0.63
CA HIS A 5 5.97 5.55 0.78
C HIS A 5 7.34 5.99 1.32
N ASN A 6 7.80 5.33 2.38
CA ASN A 6 9.03 5.70 3.08
C ASN A 6 10.32 5.27 2.38
N ARG A 7 10.32 4.11 1.73
CA ARG A 7 11.55 3.50 1.15
C ARG A 7 11.50 3.44 -0.38
N GLY A 8 10.39 3.85 -0.98
CA GLY A 8 10.11 3.83 -2.42
C GLY A 8 9.82 5.23 -2.94
N HIS A 9 8.61 5.73 -2.71
CA HIS A 9 8.13 7.02 -3.20
C HIS A 9 9.08 8.18 -2.86
N HIS A 10 9.45 8.41 -1.59
CA HIS A 10 10.36 9.52 -1.25
C HIS A 10 11.74 9.44 -1.94
N VAL A 11 12.17 8.25 -2.36
CA VAL A 11 13.44 8.06 -3.09
C VAL A 11 13.28 8.33 -4.58
N ARG A 12 12.07 8.16 -5.13
CA ARG A 12 11.78 8.16 -6.57
C ARG A 12 10.69 9.17 -6.97
N VAL A 13 10.27 10.05 -6.08
CA VAL A 13 9.19 11.00 -6.31
C VAL A 13 9.43 11.78 -7.61
N ALA A 14 8.38 11.97 -8.40
CA ALA A 14 8.40 12.58 -9.73
C ALA A 14 9.28 11.85 -10.78
N THR A 15 9.59 10.57 -10.59
CA THR A 15 10.24 9.73 -11.61
C THR A 15 9.28 8.70 -12.23
N PRO A 16 9.53 8.20 -13.45
CA PRO A 16 8.68 7.19 -14.10
C PRO A 16 8.51 5.90 -13.28
N GLU A 17 9.47 5.57 -12.41
CA GLU A 17 9.46 4.38 -11.55
C GLU A 17 8.67 4.55 -10.25
N ASP A 18 8.15 5.74 -9.97
CA ASP A 18 7.30 5.99 -8.82
C ASP A 18 5.81 5.78 -9.15
N PRO A 19 5.16 4.77 -8.57
CA PRO A 19 3.74 4.55 -8.79
C PRO A 19 2.86 5.67 -8.19
N ALA A 20 3.34 6.39 -7.17
CA ALA A 20 2.56 7.38 -6.44
C ALA A 20 2.66 8.82 -6.99
N SER A 21 3.44 9.05 -8.05
CA SER A 21 3.44 10.30 -8.80
C SER A 21 2.48 10.21 -9.99
N ALA A 22 1.60 11.20 -10.14
CA ALA A 22 0.61 11.24 -11.20
C ALA A 22 1.22 11.83 -12.48
N ARG A 23 0.98 11.18 -13.62
CA ARG A 23 1.58 11.60 -14.89
C ARG A 23 0.81 12.79 -15.45
N TYR A 24 1.50 13.64 -16.21
CA TYR A 24 0.84 14.73 -16.93
C TYR A 24 -0.26 14.19 -17.86
N GLY A 25 -1.49 14.65 -17.66
CA GLY A 25 -2.66 14.24 -18.43
C GLY A 25 -3.34 12.96 -17.93
N GLU A 26 -2.84 12.34 -16.86
CA GLU A 26 -3.46 11.16 -16.25
C GLU A 26 -4.70 11.55 -15.45
N THR A 27 -5.83 10.88 -15.69
CA THR A 27 -7.02 11.05 -14.86
C THR A 27 -6.85 10.34 -13.53
N PHE A 28 -7.54 10.80 -12.48
CA PHE A 28 -7.52 10.13 -11.18
C PHE A 28 -7.91 8.64 -11.27
N TRP A 29 -8.82 8.29 -12.17
CA TRP A 29 -9.30 6.92 -12.34
C TRP A 29 -8.30 6.00 -13.04
N GLU A 30 -7.38 6.55 -13.83
CA GLU A 30 -6.23 5.83 -14.38
C GLU A 30 -5.10 5.73 -13.35
N PHE A 31 -4.87 6.82 -12.63
CA PHE A 31 -3.87 6.91 -11.56
C PHE A 31 -4.15 5.90 -10.43
N LEU A 32 -5.37 5.86 -9.92
CA LEU A 32 -5.71 5.10 -8.71
C LEU A 32 -5.33 3.60 -8.80
N PRO A 33 -5.78 2.82 -9.80
CA PRO A 33 -5.39 1.41 -9.90
C PRO A 33 -3.89 1.24 -10.19
N ARG A 34 -3.28 2.13 -10.99
CA ARG A 34 -1.83 2.10 -11.26
C ARG A 34 -1.02 2.33 -9.99
N CYS A 35 -1.38 3.34 -9.21
CA CYS A 35 -0.73 3.69 -7.96
C CYS A 35 -0.87 2.55 -6.96
N VAL A 36 -2.09 2.04 -6.74
CA VAL A 36 -2.33 0.97 -5.76
C VAL A 36 -1.56 -0.30 -6.11
N ILE A 37 -1.68 -0.80 -7.34
CA ILE A 37 -1.02 -2.04 -7.77
C ILE A 37 0.50 -1.86 -7.80
N GLY A 38 0.97 -0.75 -8.37
CA GLY A 38 2.39 -0.41 -8.44
C GLY A 38 3.00 -0.26 -7.05
N SER A 39 2.25 0.31 -6.10
CA SER A 39 2.69 0.49 -4.72
C SER A 39 2.84 -0.83 -3.97
N VAL A 40 1.92 -1.77 -4.16
CA VAL A 40 2.03 -3.12 -3.58
C VAL A 40 3.25 -3.85 -4.17
N ALA A 41 3.44 -3.77 -5.50
CA ALA A 41 4.58 -4.39 -6.17
C ALA A 41 5.93 -3.77 -5.74
N SER A 42 6.00 -2.44 -5.65
CA SER A 42 7.14 -1.67 -5.15
C SER A 42 7.49 -2.07 -3.71
N ALA A 43 6.50 -2.09 -2.82
CA ALA A 43 6.68 -2.51 -1.42
C ALA A 43 7.22 -3.94 -1.31
N TRP A 44 6.69 -4.86 -2.12
CA TRP A 44 7.16 -6.25 -2.15
C TRP A 44 8.61 -6.36 -2.62
N ALA A 45 8.97 -5.66 -3.69
CA ALA A 45 10.32 -5.63 -4.23
C ALA A 45 11.34 -4.98 -3.27
N ILE A 46 10.92 -3.97 -2.52
CA ILE A 46 11.74 -3.34 -1.46
C ILE A 46 12.03 -4.35 -0.36
N GLU A 47 11.02 -5.02 0.17
CA GLU A 47 11.20 -6.00 1.25
C GLU A 47 11.99 -7.23 0.80
N LYS A 48 11.74 -7.71 -0.42
CA LYS A 48 12.54 -8.79 -1.02
C LYS A 48 14.03 -8.44 -1.06
N ARG A 49 14.38 -7.22 -1.47
CA ARG A 49 15.78 -6.74 -1.48
C ARG A 49 16.35 -6.59 -0.07
N ARG A 50 15.58 -6.06 0.88
CA ARG A 50 16.00 -5.92 2.28
C ARG A 50 16.34 -7.28 2.91
N LEU A 51 15.48 -8.27 2.72
CA LEU A 51 15.65 -9.62 3.27
C LEU A 51 16.77 -10.40 2.58
N ALA A 52 16.94 -10.23 1.26
CA ALA A 52 18.05 -10.85 0.52
C ALA A 52 19.41 -10.37 1.06
N ARG A 53 19.56 -9.09 1.40
CA ARG A 53 20.79 -8.55 2.05
C ARG A 53 21.06 -9.15 3.44
N GLN A 54 20.05 -9.75 4.06
CA GLN A 54 20.15 -10.44 5.35
C GLN A 54 20.21 -11.97 5.19
N ASN A 55 20.34 -12.50 3.97
CA ASN A 55 20.27 -13.93 3.67
C ASN A 55 18.98 -14.61 4.18
N LYS A 56 17.85 -13.88 4.15
CA LYS A 56 16.53 -14.39 4.55
C LYS A 56 15.61 -14.56 3.34
N PRO A 57 14.73 -15.58 3.33
CA PRO A 57 13.72 -15.71 2.29
C PRO A 57 12.69 -14.58 2.37
N VAL A 58 12.06 -14.22 1.25
CA VAL A 58 11.05 -13.13 1.21
C VAL A 58 9.83 -13.40 2.10
N TRP A 59 9.51 -14.67 2.34
CA TRP A 59 8.42 -15.10 3.21
C TRP A 59 8.81 -15.21 4.70
N HIS A 60 9.99 -14.73 5.08
CA HIS A 60 10.42 -14.72 6.49
C HIS A 60 9.50 -13.81 7.33
N TRP A 61 9.21 -14.20 8.57
CA TRP A 61 8.32 -13.48 9.49
C TRP A 61 8.76 -12.04 9.77
N SER A 62 10.04 -11.73 9.56
CA SER A 62 10.55 -10.37 9.69
C SER A 62 10.20 -9.46 8.52
N ASN A 63 9.50 -9.93 7.49
CA ASN A 63 9.02 -9.11 6.37
C ASN A 63 7.94 -8.14 6.87
N ASP A 64 8.21 -6.84 6.74
CA ASP A 64 7.34 -5.80 7.30
C ASP A 64 5.96 -5.79 6.59
N ASN A 65 5.89 -6.16 5.30
CA ASN A 65 4.62 -6.29 4.58
C ASN A 65 3.76 -7.41 5.16
N LEU A 66 4.36 -8.58 5.45
CA LEU A 66 3.63 -9.71 5.99
C LEU A 66 3.11 -9.40 7.40
N GLN A 67 3.94 -8.76 8.23
CA GLN A 67 3.51 -8.35 9.58
C GLN A 67 2.32 -7.38 9.50
N ALA A 68 2.39 -6.38 8.63
CA ALA A 68 1.29 -5.42 8.46
C ALA A 68 0.01 -6.09 7.97
N TRP A 69 0.08 -6.98 6.98
CA TRP A 69 -1.10 -7.69 6.46
C TRP A 69 -1.72 -8.64 7.49
N VAL A 70 -0.89 -9.38 8.22
CA VAL A 70 -1.36 -10.25 9.31
C VAL A 70 -2.01 -9.42 10.40
N LEU A 71 -1.41 -8.29 10.82
CA LEU A 71 -2.00 -7.42 11.82
C LEU A 71 -3.35 -6.86 11.37
N SER A 72 -3.46 -6.40 10.12
CA SER A 72 -4.75 -5.95 9.56
C SER A 72 -5.79 -7.07 9.57
N ALA A 73 -5.42 -8.29 9.15
CA ALA A 73 -6.31 -9.44 9.17
C ALA A 73 -6.75 -9.83 10.60
N LEU A 74 -5.83 -9.76 11.57
CA LEU A 74 -6.13 -10.02 12.98
C LEU A 74 -7.08 -8.98 13.55
N VAL A 75 -6.86 -7.69 13.29
CA VAL A 75 -7.76 -6.62 13.75
C VAL A 75 -9.15 -6.78 13.11
N PHE A 76 -9.22 -6.99 11.80
CA PHE A 76 -10.49 -7.16 11.10
C PHE A 76 -11.21 -8.43 11.57
N GLY A 77 -10.48 -9.53 11.77
CA GLY A 77 -11.02 -10.77 12.29
C GLY A 77 -11.53 -10.64 13.72
N ALA A 78 -10.77 -9.99 14.60
CA ALA A 78 -11.16 -9.75 15.99
C ALA A 78 -12.39 -8.85 16.10
N MET A 79 -12.44 -7.75 15.33
CA MET A 79 -13.61 -6.86 15.29
C MET A 79 -14.83 -7.57 14.70
N SER A 80 -14.65 -8.41 13.68
CA SER A 80 -15.75 -9.21 13.11
C SER A 80 -16.24 -10.29 14.06
N ALA A 81 -15.36 -10.90 14.85
CA ALA A 81 -15.74 -11.87 15.89
C ALA A 81 -16.48 -11.19 17.06
N TRP A 82 -16.09 -9.96 17.41
CA TRP A 82 -16.68 -9.20 18.51
C TRP A 82 -18.02 -8.55 18.15
N LEU A 83 -18.07 -7.84 17.01
CA LEU A 83 -19.22 -7.04 16.58
C LEU A 83 -20.14 -7.78 15.60
N GLY A 84 -19.78 -9.02 15.24
CA GLY A 84 -20.45 -9.84 14.25
C GLY A 84 -19.90 -9.62 12.83
N TRP A 85 -20.10 -10.63 11.97
CA TRP A 85 -19.57 -10.64 10.60
C TRP A 85 -20.05 -9.46 9.74
N ILE A 86 -21.20 -8.85 10.10
CA ILE A 86 -21.74 -7.66 9.43
C ILE A 86 -20.77 -6.47 9.55
N ALA A 87 -19.92 -6.39 10.58
CA ALA A 87 -18.93 -5.32 10.69
C ALA A 87 -17.87 -5.37 9.58
N LEU A 88 -17.58 -6.55 9.03
CA LEU A 88 -16.54 -6.74 8.02
C LEU A 88 -16.75 -5.90 6.75
N PRO A 89 -17.91 -5.93 6.06
CA PRO A 89 -18.12 -5.09 4.88
C PRO A 89 -18.00 -3.60 5.18
N PHE A 90 -18.43 -3.11 6.36
CA PHE A 90 -18.26 -1.70 6.72
C PHE A 90 -16.78 -1.34 6.90
N MET A 91 -15.99 -2.20 7.54
CA MET A 91 -14.54 -1.99 7.69
C MET A 91 -13.82 -2.02 6.34
N LEU A 92 -14.20 -2.94 5.44
CA LEU A 92 -13.63 -3.00 4.09
C LEU A 92 -13.96 -1.75 3.28
N LEU A 93 -15.21 -1.27 3.33
CA LEU A 93 -15.62 -0.02 2.68
C LEU A 93 -14.88 1.18 3.26
N GLN A 94 -14.78 1.28 4.58
CA GLN A 94 -14.03 2.33 5.26
C GLN A 94 -12.55 2.31 4.86
N ALA A 95 -11.92 1.14 4.81
CA ALA A 95 -10.52 1.00 4.42
C ALA A 95 -10.29 1.39 2.96
N ALA A 96 -11.19 0.99 2.05
CA ALA A 96 -11.13 1.38 0.64
C ALA A 96 -11.31 2.89 0.47
N TYR A 97 -12.30 3.48 1.16
CA TYR A 97 -12.55 4.91 1.12
C TYR A 97 -11.39 5.72 1.70
N GLY A 98 -10.92 5.37 2.89
CA GLY A 98 -9.77 6.02 3.53
C GLY A 98 -8.49 5.87 2.71
N GLY A 99 -8.25 4.69 2.12
CA GLY A 99 -7.16 4.47 1.18
C GLY A 99 -7.27 5.37 -0.05
N SER A 100 -8.46 5.47 -0.65
CA SER A 100 -8.67 6.34 -1.81
C SER A 100 -8.43 7.82 -1.50
N LEU A 101 -8.77 8.29 -0.29
CA LEU A 101 -8.51 9.67 0.13
C LEU A 101 -7.00 9.97 0.20
N LEU A 102 -6.19 9.01 0.68
CA LEU A 102 -4.72 9.16 0.64
C LEU A 102 -4.21 9.26 -0.80
N GLU A 103 -4.76 8.45 -1.71
CA GLU A 103 -4.36 8.49 -3.11
C GLU A 103 -4.84 9.76 -3.83
N VAL A 104 -5.96 10.36 -3.41
CA VAL A 104 -6.36 11.69 -3.90
C VAL A 104 -5.32 12.73 -3.53
N VAL A 105 -4.79 12.69 -2.31
CA VAL A 105 -3.72 13.61 -1.89
C VAL A 105 -2.46 13.37 -2.72
N ASN A 106 -2.01 12.12 -2.87
CA ASN A 106 -0.86 11.78 -3.74
C ASN A 106 -1.06 12.30 -5.17
N PHE A 107 -2.26 12.09 -5.73
CA PHE A 107 -2.60 12.53 -7.07
C PHE A 107 -2.46 14.04 -7.22
N ILE A 108 -2.97 14.82 -6.26
CA ILE A 108 -2.94 16.30 -6.32
C ILE A 108 -1.53 16.84 -6.06
N GLU A 109 -0.83 16.30 -5.06
CA GLU A 109 0.49 16.80 -4.65
C GLU A 109 1.60 16.47 -5.67
N HIS A 110 1.47 15.36 -6.39
CA HIS A 110 2.47 14.87 -7.32
C HIS A 110 1.95 14.83 -8.76
N TYR A 111 1.07 15.76 -9.14
CA TYR A 111 0.55 15.86 -10.50
C TYR A 111 1.52 16.58 -11.44
N GLY A 112 1.87 15.92 -12.54
CA GLY A 112 2.60 16.52 -13.66
C GLY A 112 4.11 16.47 -13.50
#